data_AF-A0A8X7BES3-F1
#
_entry.id   AF-A0A8X7BES3-F1
#
_cell.length_a   1.000
_cell.length_b   1.000
_cell.length_c   1.000
_cell.angle_alpha   90.00
_cell.angle_beta   90.00
_cell.angle_gamma   90.00
#
_symmetry.space_group_name_H-M   'P 1'
#
loop_
_entity.id
_entity.type
_entity.pdbx_description
1 polymer ?
#
loop_
_entity_poly.entity_id
_entity_poly.type
_entity_poly.pdbx_seq_one_letter_code
_entity_poly.pdbx_strand_id
1 'polypeptide(L)'
;MSFTRRPGSGRPRQTSHLEDRHIVRNACVHPIASSATIQAQVAPSLGALVSSRTIRRRLTEGHLESWRSLHVLPLTPYHRRLHLEWCHARGNWTAA
;
A
#
# COMPACT_ATOMS: atom_id res chain seq x y z
N MET A 1 -10.31 -25.37 19.63
CA MET A 1 -10.45 -24.29 20.64
C MET A 1 -10.08 -22.97 19.98
N SER A 2 -11.02 -22.03 19.87
CA SER A 2 -10.80 -20.71 19.26
C SER A 2 -10.51 -19.68 20.34
N PHE A 3 -9.34 -19.07 20.33
CA PHE A 3 -8.98 -18.00 21.25
C PHE A 3 -9.45 -16.65 20.71
N THR A 4 -10.38 -16.00 21.40
CA THR A 4 -10.77 -14.62 21.10
C THR A 4 -10.04 -13.66 22.05
N ARG A 5 -9.36 -12.67 21.47
CA ARG A 5 -8.59 -11.68 22.26
C ARG A 5 -9.57 -10.75 22.98
N ARG A 6 -9.45 -10.62 24.30
CA ARG A 6 -10.21 -9.63 25.07
C ARG A 6 -9.81 -8.20 24.66
N PRO A 7 -10.76 -7.25 24.56
CA PRO A 7 -10.43 -5.86 24.32
C PRO A 7 -9.52 -5.33 25.44
N GLY A 8 -8.45 -4.61 25.08
CA GLY A 8 -7.60 -3.93 26.07
C GLY A 8 -8.33 -2.73 26.68
N SER A 9 -8.00 -2.37 27.92
CA SER A 9 -8.60 -1.25 28.67
C SER A 9 -8.11 0.15 28.25
N GLY A 10 -7.22 0.22 27.26
CA GLY A 10 -6.68 1.49 26.77
C GLY A 10 -7.72 2.34 26.02
N ARG A 11 -7.34 3.58 25.71
CA ARG A 11 -8.19 4.51 24.93
C ARG A 11 -8.60 3.86 23.59
N PRO A 12 -9.90 3.85 23.24
CA PRO A 12 -10.34 3.31 21.96
C PRO A 12 -9.74 4.09 20.80
N ARG A 13 -9.53 3.37 19.69
CA ARG A 13 -9.05 3.97 18.44
C ARG A 13 -10.11 4.91 17.90
N GLN A 14 -9.67 6.03 17.34
CA GLN A 14 -10.56 6.98 16.67
C GLN A 14 -11.03 6.46 15.29
N THR A 15 -10.24 5.58 14.66
CA THR A 15 -10.60 4.95 13.38
C THR A 15 -11.11 3.54 13.59
N SER A 16 -12.11 3.17 12.79
CA SER A 16 -12.66 1.82 12.66
C SER A 16 -11.85 0.98 11.66
N HIS A 17 -12.07 -0.34 11.67
CA HIS A 17 -11.43 -1.24 10.72
C HIS A 17 -11.80 -0.94 9.25
N LEU A 18 -13.01 -0.44 8.99
CA LEU A 18 -13.43 -0.04 7.64
C LEU A 18 -12.63 1.17 7.14
N GLU A 19 -12.45 2.14 8.01
CA GLU A 19 -11.67 3.35 7.74
C GLU A 19 -10.19 3.02 7.54
N ASP A 20 -9.62 2.16 8.39
CA ASP A 20 -8.24 1.69 8.25
C ASP A 20 -8.01 1.00 6.90
N ARG A 21 -8.97 0.15 6.45
CA ARG A 21 -8.92 -0.46 5.11
C ARG A 21 -9.05 0.55 3.98
N HIS A 22 -9.86 1.59 4.16
CA HIS A 22 -10.00 2.66 3.17
C HIS A 22 -8.68 3.45 3.03
N ILE A 23 -8.02 3.76 4.15
CA ILE A 23 -6.69 4.41 4.17
C ILE A 23 -5.65 3.57 3.43
N VAL A 24 -5.57 2.27 3.75
CA VAL A 24 -4.62 1.34 3.11
C VAL A 24 -4.89 1.24 1.61
N ARG A 25 -6.16 1.10 1.21
CA ARG A 25 -6.54 1.04 -0.21
C ARG A 25 -6.14 2.31 -0.96
N ASN A 26 -6.39 3.48 -0.38
CA ASN A 26 -6.05 4.75 -1.01
C ASN A 26 -4.53 4.88 -1.26
N ALA A 27 -3.71 4.44 -0.30
CA ALA A 27 -2.26 4.40 -0.45
C ALA A 27 -1.79 3.42 -1.54
N CYS A 28 -2.44 2.26 -1.69
CA CYS A 28 -2.12 1.31 -2.76
C CYS A 28 -2.46 1.86 -4.16
N VAL A 29 -3.54 2.64 -4.29
CA VAL A 29 -3.91 3.29 -5.56
C VAL A 29 -2.96 4.44 -5.89
N HIS A 30 -2.50 5.18 -4.88
CA HIS A 30 -1.60 6.34 -5.04
C HIS A 30 -0.29 6.13 -4.29
N PRO A 31 0.61 5.23 -4.74
CA PRO A 31 1.80 4.81 -3.98
C PRO A 31 2.82 5.93 -3.70
N ILE A 32 2.72 7.06 -4.41
CA ILE A 32 3.62 8.23 -4.27
C ILE A 32 2.99 9.30 -3.36
N ALA A 33 1.70 9.18 -3.01
CA ALA A 33 1.01 10.19 -2.21
C ALA A 33 1.57 10.25 -0.78
N SER A 34 1.77 11.46 -0.27
CA SER A 34 2.20 11.68 1.11
C SER A 34 1.07 11.35 2.09
N SER A 35 1.39 11.13 3.38
CA SER A 35 0.37 10.91 4.40
C SER A 35 -0.61 12.09 4.54
N ALA A 36 -0.19 13.33 4.25
CA ALA A 36 -1.07 14.50 4.25
C ALA A 36 -1.99 14.51 3.02
N THR A 37 -1.47 14.12 1.86
CA THR A 37 -2.27 13.97 0.63
C THR A 37 -3.31 12.87 0.80
N ILE A 38 -2.91 11.72 1.33
CA ILE A 38 -3.83 10.61 1.63
C ILE A 38 -4.89 11.09 2.63
N GLN A 39 -4.49 11.79 3.71
CA GLN A 39 -5.42 12.36 4.68
C GLN A 39 -6.47 13.26 4.02
N ALA A 40 -6.06 14.18 3.14
CA ALA A 40 -6.98 15.05 2.40
C ALA A 40 -7.93 14.27 1.48
N GLN A 41 -7.45 13.19 0.84
CA GLN A 41 -8.26 12.35 -0.04
C GLN A 41 -9.29 11.51 0.72
N VAL A 42 -8.94 11.00 1.91
CA VAL A 42 -9.85 10.14 2.70
C VAL A 42 -10.75 10.94 3.64
N ALA A 43 -10.38 12.17 4.01
CA ALA A 43 -11.12 13.00 4.96
C ALA A 43 -12.63 13.14 4.65
N PRO A 44 -13.07 13.32 3.39
CA PRO A 44 -14.50 13.42 3.08
C PRO A 44 -15.29 12.13 3.37
N SER A 45 -14.62 10.98 3.38
CA SER A 45 -15.22 9.67 3.59
C SER A 45 -15.08 9.17 5.04
N LEU A 46 -14.26 9.83 5.85
CA LEU A 46 -14.04 9.46 7.25
C LEU A 46 -15.08 10.14 8.14
N GLY A 47 -15.61 9.42 9.13
CA GLY A 47 -16.56 9.98 10.10
C GLY A 47 -15.89 10.85 11.17
N ALA A 48 -14.56 10.95 11.16
CA ALA A 48 -13.78 11.66 12.15
C ALA A 48 -12.56 12.36 11.52
N LEU A 49 -12.12 13.45 12.15
CA LEU A 49 -10.92 14.18 11.76
C LEU A 49 -9.67 13.36 12.12
N VAL A 50 -9.04 12.77 11.11
CA VAL A 50 -7.83 11.97 11.27
C VAL A 50 -6.61 12.81 10.90
N SER A 51 -5.62 12.88 11.78
CA SER A 51 -4.35 13.56 11.50
C SER A 51 -3.48 12.77 10.52
N SER A 52 -2.59 13.45 9.79
CA SER A 52 -1.58 12.81 8.92
C SER A 52 -0.68 11.82 9.69
N ARG A 53 -0.41 12.08 10.97
CA ARG A 53 0.32 11.16 11.86
C ARG A 53 -0.45 9.86 12.12
N THR A 54 -1.77 9.95 12.27
CA THR A 54 -2.63 8.77 12.41
C THR A 54 -2.67 7.98 11.11
N ILE A 55 -2.76 8.64 9.95
CA ILE A 55 -2.64 7.99 8.63
C ILE A 55 -1.34 7.21 8.55
N ARG A 56 -0.19 7.83 8.86
CA ARG A 56 1.10 7.14 8.84
C ARG A 56 1.11 5.89 9.73
N ARG A 57 0.56 5.98 10.95
CA ARG A 57 0.45 4.82 11.85
C ARG A 57 -0.38 3.69 11.24
N ARG A 58 -1.50 4.01 10.56
CA ARG A 58 -2.33 2.99 9.89
C ARG A 58 -1.63 2.33 8.72
N LEU A 59 -0.85 3.08 7.96
CA LEU A 59 -0.04 2.53 6.88
C LEU A 59 1.03 1.58 7.45
N THR A 60 1.75 1.96 8.51
CA THR A 60 2.73 1.08 9.17
C THR A 60 2.07 -0.17 9.76
N GLU A 61 0.92 -0.05 10.42
CA GLU A 61 0.13 -1.20 10.92
C GLU A 61 -0.32 -2.12 9.79
N GLY A 62 -0.55 -1.58 8.59
CA GLY A 62 -0.87 -2.32 7.37
C GLY A 62 0.35 -2.77 6.55
N HIS A 63 1.56 -2.70 7.12
CA HIS A 63 2.83 -3.03 6.45
C HIS A 63 3.12 -2.24 5.16
N LEU A 64 2.53 -1.04 5.04
CA LEU A 64 2.83 -0.10 3.98
C LEU A 64 3.88 0.90 4.46
N GLU A 65 5.12 0.67 4.04
CA GLU A 65 6.23 1.58 4.25
C GLU A 65 6.56 2.34 2.97
N SER A 66 7.15 3.52 3.11
CA SER A 66 7.61 4.30 1.97
C SER A 66 8.90 3.70 1.41
N TRP A 67 8.91 3.40 0.12
CA TRP A 67 10.11 2.96 -0.60
C TRP A 67 10.60 4.07 -1.53
N ARG A 68 11.92 4.16 -1.72
CA ARG A 68 12.48 5.01 -2.77
C ARG A 68 12.21 4.33 -4.11
N SER A 69 11.60 5.06 -5.05
CA SER A 69 11.45 4.58 -6.42
C SER A 69 12.84 4.29 -7.00
N LEU A 70 12.99 3.15 -7.66
CA LEU A 70 14.19 2.86 -8.42
C LEU A 70 14.18 3.74 -9.68
N HIS A 71 15.27 4.46 -9.93
CA HIS A 71 15.47 5.19 -11.18
C HIS A 71 15.73 4.18 -12.31
N VAL A 72 14.66 3.67 -12.90
CA VAL A 72 14.73 2.76 -14.05
C VAL A 72 14.61 3.59 -15.32
N LEU A 73 15.46 3.31 -16.31
CA LEU A 73 15.33 3.90 -17.64
C LEU A 73 13.93 3.57 -18.20
N PRO A 74 13.17 4.57 -18.67
CA PRO A 74 11.85 4.32 -19.22
C PRO A 74 11.97 3.50 -20.50
N LEU A 75 11.71 2.19 -20.38
CA LEU A 75 11.56 1.29 -21.52
C LEU A 75 10.28 1.64 -22.27
N THR A 76 10.40 1.87 -23.57
CA THR A 76 9.24 1.98 -24.46
C THR A 76 8.45 0.66 -24.43
N PRO A 77 7.13 0.68 -24.73
CA PRO A 77 6.34 -0.54 -24.84
C PRO A 77 6.95 -1.58 -25.80
N TYR A 78 7.59 -1.11 -26.89
CA TYR A 78 8.30 -1.95 -27.84
C TYR A 78 9.46 -2.73 -27.18
N HIS A 79 10.33 -2.04 -26.42
CA HIS A 79 11.44 -2.71 -25.74
C HIS A 79 10.95 -3.72 -24.69
N ARG A 80 9.85 -3.42 -23.97
CA ARG A 80 9.26 -4.36 -23.01
C ARG A 80 8.81 -5.66 -23.68
N ARG A 81 8.17 -5.56 -24.85
CA ARG A 81 7.70 -6.72 -25.62
C ARG A 81 8.87 -7.59 -26.08
N LEU A 82 9.90 -6.98 -26.68
CA LEU A 82 11.09 -7.72 -27.11
C LEU A 82 11.78 -8.44 -25.96
N HIS A 83 11.91 -7.77 -24.81
CA HIS A 83 12.53 -8.38 -23.63
C HIS A 83 11.73 -9.57 -23.11
N LEU A 84 10.39 -9.47 -23.11
CA LEU A 84 9.50 -10.56 -22.74
C LEU A 84 9.59 -11.75 -23.71
N GLU A 85 9.55 -11.49 -25.03
CA GLU A 85 9.70 -12.52 -26.07
C GLU A 85 11.05 -13.23 -25.96
N TRP A 86 12.13 -12.47 -25.71
CA TRP A 86 13.46 -13.01 -25.48
C TRP A 86 13.52 -13.91 -24.25
N CYS A 87 12.93 -13.51 -23.12
CA CYS A 87 12.87 -14.34 -21.91
C CYS A 87 12.05 -15.63 -22.15
N HIS A 88 10.91 -15.53 -22.83
CA HIS A 88 10.08 -16.70 -23.14
C HIS A 88 10.79 -17.71 -24.04
N ALA A 89 11.51 -17.26 -25.07
CA ALA A 89 12.28 -18.12 -25.96
C ALA A 89 13.41 -18.90 -25.25
N ARG A 90 13.75 -18.51 -24.01
CA ARG A 90 14.94 -18.94 -23.28
C ARG A 90 14.64 -19.47 -21.87
N GLY A 91 13.36 -19.53 -21.49
CA GLY A 91 12.94 -19.93 -20.15
C GLY A 91 13.25 -21.38 -19.77
N ASN A 92 13.60 -22.23 -20.73
CA ASN A 92 13.96 -23.63 -20.55
C ASN A 92 15.46 -23.92 -20.69
N TRP A 93 16.30 -22.87 -20.75
CA TRP A 93 17.75 -23.04 -20.95
C TRP A 93 18.47 -23.73 -19.79
N THR A 94 17.91 -23.73 -18.58
CA THR A 94 18.47 -24.40 -17.40
C THR A 94 17.86 -25.79 -17.15
N ALA A 95 17.07 -26.33 -18.09
CA ALA A 95 16.40 -27.63 -17.94
C ALA A 95 17.21 -28.81 -18.51
N ALA A 96 18.54 -28.67 -18.64
CA ALA A 96 19.46 -29.72 -19.08
C ALA A 96 20.08 -30.46 -17.88
#